data_AF-A0A3M1CCZ1-F1
#
_entry.id   AF-A0A3M1CCZ1-F1
#
_cell.length_a   1.000
_cell.length_b   1.000
_cell.length_c   1.000
_cell.angle_alpha   90.00
_cell.angle_beta   90.00
_cell.angle_gamma   90.00
#
_symmetry.space_group_name_H-M   'P 1'
#
loop_
_entity.id
_entity.type
_entity.pdbx_description
1 polymer ?
#
loop_
_entity_poly.entity_id
_entity_poly.type
_entity_poly.pdbx_seq_one_letter_code
_entity_poly.pdbx_strand_id
1 'polypeptide(L)'
;MSASQEFDRNLSLLAELTPKGFGLGLHIRFASAHRLIQTYDPRWVELYTERGYILADPTVFWGFGNDGARRWSEIDLPDPHNVLGQAAEHGLKYGVVVACGPTSSRSIGGFAR
;
A
#
# COMPACT_ATOMS: atom_id res chain seq x y z
N MET A 1 5.61 27.43 2.99
CA MET A 1 6.23 26.11 2.71
C MET A 1 5.98 25.77 1.26
N SER A 2 6.95 25.18 0.57
CA SER A 2 6.73 24.65 -0.78
C SER A 2 5.95 23.33 -0.72
N ALA A 3 5.30 22.94 -1.82
CA ALA A 3 4.57 21.68 -1.92
C ALA A 3 5.46 20.45 -1.64
N SER A 4 6.75 20.50 -2.01
CA SER A 4 7.72 19.44 -1.71
C SER A 4 7.97 19.29 -0.22
N GLN A 5 8.18 20.41 0.49
CA GLN A 5 8.41 20.39 1.94
C GLN A 5 7.21 19.84 2.70
N GLU A 6 6.00 20.16 2.24
CA GLU A 6 4.78 19.60 2.81
C GLU A 6 4.65 18.10 2.56
N PHE A 7 4.98 17.64 1.36
CA PHE A 7 4.98 16.22 1.04
C PHE A 7 5.95 15.44 1.94
N ASP A 8 7.19 15.90 2.07
CA ASP A 8 8.22 15.26 2.88
C ASP A 8 7.81 15.22 4.36
N ARG A 9 7.25 16.32 4.89
CA ARG A 9 6.71 16.35 6.25
C ARG A 9 5.61 15.31 6.46
N ASN A 10 4.69 15.19 5.51
CA ASN A 10 3.61 14.21 5.60
C ASN A 10 4.14 12.78 5.55
N LEU A 11 5.19 12.50 4.77
CA LEU A 11 5.86 11.19 4.80
C LEU A 11 6.52 10.90 6.15
N SER A 12 7.15 11.89 6.80
CA SER A 12 7.69 11.74 8.14
C SER A 12 6.60 11.41 9.17
N LEU A 13 5.47 12.11 9.12
CA LEU A 13 4.32 11.83 9.98
C LEU A 13 3.76 10.42 9.76
N LEU A 14 3.68 9.97 8.50
CA LEU A 14 3.27 8.61 8.21
C LEU A 14 4.22 7.58 8.81
N ALA A 15 5.54 7.79 8.68
CA ALA A 15 6.55 6.91 9.26
C ALA A 15 6.39 6.75 10.79
N GLU A 16 6.04 7.82 11.50
CA GLU A 16 5.75 7.76 12.95
C GLU A 16 4.47 6.96 13.25
N LEU A 17 3.45 7.04 12.39
CA LEU A 17 2.18 6.35 12.56
C LEU A 17 2.22 4.88 12.13
N THR A 18 3.20 4.47 11.34
CA THR A 18 3.33 3.12 10.79
C THR A 18 4.67 2.50 11.17
N PRO A 19 4.82 1.98 12.39
CA PRO A 19 6.09 1.41 12.86
C PRO A 19 6.55 0.18 12.06
N LYS A 20 5.68 -0.43 11.25
CA LYS A 20 6.01 -1.53 10.33
C LYS A 20 6.16 -1.10 8.88
N GLY A 21 6.06 0.21 8.63
CA GLY A 21 6.20 0.82 7.32
C GLY A 21 4.89 0.96 6.54
N PHE A 22 5.01 1.54 5.36
CA PHE A 22 3.91 1.81 4.46
C PHE A 22 4.35 1.71 2.99
N GLY A 23 3.39 1.47 2.11
CA GLY A 23 3.56 1.51 0.66
C GLY A 23 2.55 2.49 0.06
N LEU A 24 2.99 3.38 -0.83
CA LEU A 24 2.14 4.37 -1.51
C LEU A 24 2.33 4.29 -3.01
N GLY A 25 1.25 4.02 -3.75
CA GLY A 25 1.15 4.26 -5.18
C GLY A 25 0.29 5.49 -5.43
N LEU A 26 0.90 6.62 -5.76
CA LEU A 26 0.21 7.89 -5.97
C LEU A 26 0.02 8.18 -7.46
N HIS A 27 -1.19 8.65 -7.82
CA HIS A 27 -1.57 8.95 -9.20
C HIS A 27 -1.25 7.80 -10.16
N ILE A 28 -1.81 6.63 -9.88
CA ILE A 28 -1.76 5.44 -10.72
C ILE A 28 -2.59 5.68 -11.96
N ARG A 29 -1.92 5.62 -13.12
CA ARG A 29 -2.49 5.80 -14.47
C ARG A 29 -1.91 4.72 -15.35
N PHE A 30 -2.74 4.11 -16.22
CA PHE A 30 -2.29 3.06 -17.15
C PHE A 30 -1.44 1.98 -16.44
N ALA A 31 -1.90 1.51 -15.28
CA ALA A 31 -1.23 0.52 -14.43
C ALA A 31 0.15 0.94 -13.85
N SER A 32 0.52 2.23 -13.90
CA SER A 32 1.79 2.74 -13.37
C SER A 32 1.57 3.90 -12.39
N ALA A 33 2.20 3.84 -11.21
CA ALA A 33 2.17 4.92 -10.24
C ALA A 33 3.13 6.05 -10.65
N HIS A 34 2.69 7.30 -10.57
CA HIS A 34 3.56 8.44 -10.83
C HIS A 34 4.60 8.64 -9.70
N ARG A 35 4.23 8.27 -8.48
CA ARG A 35 5.15 8.15 -7.33
C ARG A 35 4.88 6.84 -6.62
N LEU A 36 5.94 6.10 -6.38
CA LEU A 36 5.93 4.89 -5.58
C LEU A 36 6.84 5.11 -4.37
N ILE A 37 6.32 4.91 -3.17
CA ILE A 37 7.09 4.89 -1.93
C ILE A 37 6.86 3.53 -1.28
N GLN A 38 7.92 2.89 -0.80
CA GLN A 38 7.85 1.60 -0.14
C GLN A 38 8.84 1.61 1.03
N THR A 39 8.35 1.37 2.25
CA THR A 39 9.17 1.40 3.47
C THR A 39 9.04 0.13 4.30
N TYR A 40 8.42 -0.91 3.76
CA TYR A 40 8.32 -2.23 4.41
C TYR A 40 9.70 -2.91 4.53
N ASP A 41 9.77 -4.00 5.31
CA ASP A 41 10.99 -4.82 5.41
C ASP A 41 11.50 -5.18 3.99
N PRO A 42 12.78 -4.89 3.66
CA PRO A 42 13.32 -5.14 2.33
C PRO A 42 13.14 -6.58 1.84
N ARG A 43 13.16 -7.58 2.73
CA ARG A 43 12.94 -8.99 2.37
C ARG A 43 11.53 -9.23 1.88
N TRP A 44 10.54 -8.55 2.46
CA TRP A 44 9.17 -8.61 1.97
C TRP A 44 9.05 -7.92 0.61
N VAL A 45 9.68 -6.76 0.46
CA VAL A 45 9.64 -5.99 -0.80
C VAL A 45 10.24 -6.77 -1.96
N GLU A 46 11.36 -7.45 -1.73
CA GLU A 46 12.03 -8.33 -2.71
C GLU A 46 11.10 -9.47 -3.13
N LEU A 47 10.62 -10.27 -2.17
CA LEU A 47 9.68 -11.37 -2.43
C LEU A 47 8.43 -10.91 -3.17
N TYR A 48 7.82 -9.79 -2.73
CA TYR A 48 6.62 -9.23 -3.33
C TYR A 48 6.84 -8.83 -4.79
N THR A 49 8.01 -8.26 -5.08
CA THR A 49 8.39 -7.81 -6.44
C THR A 49 8.70 -9.00 -7.34
N GLU A 50 9.51 -9.95 -6.88
CA GLU A 50 9.87 -11.15 -7.64
C GLU A 50 8.65 -11.99 -8.03
N ARG A 51 7.65 -12.06 -7.13
CA ARG A 51 6.41 -12.80 -7.35
C ARG A 51 5.37 -12.03 -8.14
N GLY A 52 5.59 -10.75 -8.42
CA GLY A 52 4.63 -9.88 -9.10
C GLY A 52 3.32 -9.70 -8.32
N TYR A 53 3.38 -9.70 -6.98
CA TYR A 53 2.18 -9.71 -6.14
C TYR A 53 1.31 -8.47 -6.28
N ILE A 54 1.80 -7.37 -6.84
CA ILE A 54 0.97 -6.20 -7.18
C ILE A 54 -0.25 -6.57 -8.05
N LEU A 55 -0.16 -7.62 -8.88
CA LEU A 55 -1.24 -8.11 -9.74
C LEU A 55 -2.18 -9.11 -9.05
N ALA A 56 -1.88 -9.50 -7.82
CA ALA A 56 -2.58 -10.51 -7.04
C ALA A 56 -3.04 -10.01 -5.65
N ASP A 57 -2.52 -8.87 -5.19
CA ASP A 57 -2.67 -8.38 -3.83
C ASP A 57 -4.11 -7.87 -3.58
N PRO A 58 -4.84 -8.49 -2.62
CA PRO A 58 -6.21 -8.10 -2.33
C PRO A 58 -6.34 -6.64 -1.83
N THR A 59 -5.30 -6.07 -1.21
CA THR A 59 -5.29 -4.66 -0.79
C THR A 59 -5.24 -3.72 -1.99
N VAL A 60 -4.46 -4.07 -3.01
CA VAL A 60 -4.33 -3.29 -4.25
C VAL A 60 -5.63 -3.34 -5.04
N PHE A 61 -6.21 -4.54 -5.21
CA PHE A 61 -7.52 -4.70 -5.85
C PHE A 61 -8.62 -3.93 -5.12
N TRP A 62 -8.64 -4.00 -3.78
CA TRP A 62 -9.58 -3.23 -2.99
C TRP A 62 -9.45 -1.74 -3.28
N GLY A 63 -8.22 -1.21 -3.32
CA GLY A 63 -7.94 0.21 -3.57
C GLY A 63 -8.29 0.69 -4.98
N PHE A 64 -8.26 -0.18 -5.99
CA PHE A 64 -8.77 0.16 -7.33
C PHE A 64 -10.30 0.19 -7.40
N GLY A 65 -10.98 -0.66 -6.62
CA GLY A 65 -12.44 -0.79 -6.64
C GLY A 65 -13.20 0.10 -5.65
N ASN A 66 -12.54 0.65 -4.62
CA ASN A 66 -13.20 1.28 -3.47
C ASN A 66 -12.47 2.53 -3.00
N ASP A 67 -13.22 3.56 -2.59
CA ASP A 67 -12.69 4.79 -1.96
C ASP A 67 -12.82 4.72 -0.43
N GLY A 68 -11.86 5.31 0.28
CA GLY A 68 -11.84 5.37 1.74
C GLY A 68 -10.77 4.48 2.35
N ALA A 69 -11.02 3.95 3.54
CA ALA A 69 -10.07 3.14 4.29
C ALA A 69 -10.69 1.80 4.72
N ARG A 70 -9.88 0.73 4.77
CA ARG A 70 -10.31 -0.60 5.22
C ARG A 70 -9.18 -1.36 5.89
N ARG A 71 -9.46 -2.04 7.00
CA ARG A 71 -8.47 -2.92 7.64
C ARG A 71 -8.19 -4.10 6.72
N TRP A 72 -6.94 -4.57 6.67
CA TRP A 72 -6.57 -5.74 5.86
C TRP A 72 -7.39 -6.98 6.23
N SER A 73 -7.65 -7.18 7.52
CA SER A 73 -8.47 -8.27 8.04
C SER A 73 -9.95 -8.20 7.64
N GLU A 74 -10.42 -7.06 7.13
CA GLU A 74 -11.80 -6.87 6.69
C GLU A 74 -11.94 -6.97 5.16
N ILE A 75 -10.84 -7.17 4.43
CA ILE A 75 -10.89 -7.31 2.97
C ILE A 75 -11.42 -8.71 2.65
N ASP A 76 -12.60 -8.75 2.04
CA ASP A 76 -13.29 -9.97 1.63
C ASP A 76 -13.04 -10.27 0.15
N LEU A 77 -11.78 -10.10 -0.28
CA LEU A 77 -11.33 -10.42 -1.63
C LEU A 77 -10.48 -11.70 -1.59
N PRO A 78 -10.53 -12.54 -2.63
CA PRO A 78 -9.69 -13.73 -2.69
C PRO A 78 -8.19 -13.38 -2.58
N ASP A 79 -7.46 -14.17 -1.79
CA ASP A 79 -6.00 -14.11 -1.69
C ASP A 79 -5.38 -15.46 -2.10
N PRO A 80 -5.46 -15.84 -3.40
CA PRO A 80 -5.07 -17.17 -3.86
C PRO A 80 -3.58 -17.46 -3.71
N HIS A 81 -2.76 -16.40 -3.62
CA HIS A 81 -1.32 -16.51 -3.40
C HIS A 81 -0.93 -16.32 -1.94
N ASN A 82 -1.90 -16.18 -1.03
CA ASN A 82 -1.66 -15.94 0.39
C ASN A 82 -0.70 -14.77 0.63
N VAL A 83 -0.87 -13.67 -0.12
CA VAL A 83 -0.04 -12.46 -0.04
C VAL A 83 -0.11 -11.86 1.37
N LEU A 84 -1.31 -11.72 1.95
CA LEU A 84 -1.47 -11.16 3.30
C LEU A 84 -0.94 -12.11 4.38
N GLY A 85 -1.08 -13.43 4.19
CA GLY A 85 -0.51 -14.42 5.09
C GLY A 85 1.02 -14.37 5.09
N GLN A 86 1.64 -14.32 3.91
CA GLN A 86 3.09 -14.18 3.79
C GLN A 86 3.58 -12.83 4.33
N ALA A 87 2.86 -11.73 4.06
CA ALA A 87 3.17 -10.43 4.63
C ALA A 87 3.23 -10.48 6.17
N ALA A 88 2.30 -11.22 6.80
CA ALA A 88 2.26 -11.39 8.25
C ALA A 88 3.51 -12.11 8.81
N GLU A 89 4.14 -13.01 8.06
CA GLU A 89 5.41 -13.66 8.44
C GLU A 89 6.57 -12.65 8.49
N HIS A 90 6.47 -11.56 7.72
CA HIS A 90 7.39 -10.42 7.76
C HIS A 90 6.97 -9.33 8.77
N GLY A 91 6.01 -9.63 9.66
CA GLY A 91 5.53 -8.70 10.68
C GLY A 91 4.49 -7.69 10.19
N LEU A 92 4.00 -7.82 8.95
CA LEU A 92 2.93 -7.00 8.36
C LEU A 92 1.57 -7.67 8.60
N LYS A 93 1.23 -7.90 9.87
CA LYS A 93 -0.02 -8.58 10.24
C LYS A 93 -1.21 -7.64 10.36
N TYR A 94 -0.96 -6.43 10.88
CA TYR A 94 -2.01 -5.45 11.12
C TYR A 94 -1.75 -4.23 10.24
N GLY A 95 -2.76 -3.87 9.46
CA GLY A 95 -2.66 -2.71 8.59
C GLY A 95 -4.00 -2.27 8.04
N VAL A 96 -3.95 -1.12 7.39
CA VAL A 96 -5.07 -0.50 6.71
C VAL A 96 -4.66 -0.17 5.29
N VAL A 97 -5.56 -0.40 4.34
CA VAL A 97 -5.47 0.16 3.00
C VAL A 97 -6.32 1.41 2.93
N VAL A 98 -5.81 2.46 2.29
CA VAL A 98 -6.53 3.70 1.99
C VAL A 98 -6.45 3.94 0.49
N ALA A 99 -7.57 4.31 -0.11
CA ALA A 99 -7.64 4.66 -1.52
C ALA A 99 -8.47 5.93 -1.73
N CYS A 100 -8.02 6.77 -2.65
CA CYS A 100 -8.70 8.03 -2.99
C CYS A 100 -8.38 8.49 -4.42
N GLY A 101 -9.18 9.46 -4.89
CA GLY A 101 -9.03 10.06 -6.21
C GLY A 101 -9.72 9.26 -7.31
N PRO A 102 -9.88 9.82 -8.52
CA PRO A 102 -10.62 9.15 -9.59
C PRO A 102 -9.90 7.88 -10.08
N THR A 103 -10.64 6.89 -10.58
CA THR A 103 -10.09 5.63 -11.13
C THR A 103 -9.06 5.87 -12.25
N SER A 104 -9.20 6.97 -13.01
CA SER A 104 -8.25 7.36 -14.05
C SER A 104 -6.90 7.87 -13.52
N SER A 105 -6.79 8.16 -12.22
CA SER A 105 -5.58 8.66 -11.56
C SER A 105 -5.63 8.32 -10.06
N ARG A 106 -5.74 7.03 -9.74
CA ARG A 106 -6.01 6.53 -8.38
C ARG A 106 -4.79 6.69 -7.47
N SER A 107 -4.99 6.97 -6.19
CA SER A 107 -3.93 6.87 -5.18
C SER A 107 -4.30 5.80 -4.17
N ILE A 108 -3.39 4.87 -3.90
CA ILE A 108 -3.57 3.74 -2.99
C ILE A 108 -2.40 3.70 -2.01
N GLY A 109 -2.68 3.52 -0.73
CA GLY A 109 -1.69 3.37 0.31
C GLY A 109 -1.99 2.20 1.23
N GLY A 110 -0.99 1.38 1.52
CA GLY A 110 -1.02 0.40 2.60
C GLY A 110 -0.19 0.89 3.78
N PHE A 111 -0.69 0.75 5.00
CA PHE A 111 -0.07 1.29 6.22
C PHE A 111 -0.08 0.21 7.30
N ALA A 112 1.10 -0.20 7.76
CA ALA A 112 1.26 -1.32 8.69
C ALA A 112 1.65 -0.87 10.11
N ARG A 113 1.18 -1.61 11.12
CA ARG A 113 1.47 -1.38 12.54
C ARG A 113 1.84 -2.65 13.30
#